data_AF-A0A379W7H5-F1
#
_entry.id   AF-A0A379W7H5-F1
#
_cell.length_a   1.000
_cell.length_b   1.000
_cell.length_c   1.000
_cell.angle_alpha   90.00
_cell.angle_beta   90.00
_cell.angle_gamma   90.00
#
_symmetry.space_group_name_H-M   'P 1'
#
loop_
_entity.id
_entity.type
_entity.pdbx_description
1 polymer ?
#
loop_
_entity_poly.entity_id
_entity_poly.type
_entity_poly.pdbx_seq_one_letter_code
_entity_poly.pdbx_strand_id
1 'polypeptide(L)'
;MSVATVSRVLNNSALVSPDTRDAVMQAVTLLGYRPNANAQALATQVSDTIGVVVMDVSDAFFGALVKAVDLVAQQHQKYVLIGNSYHEAEKERHAIEVLIRQRCNALIVHSKALNRSRAERLYGSDPPVWC
;
A
#
# COMPACT_ATOMS: atom_id res chain seq x y z
N MET A 1 -27.15 -18.42 -1.86
CA MET A 1 -26.20 -17.29 -1.67
C MET A 1 -24.94 -17.59 -2.45
N SER A 2 -24.33 -16.62 -3.13
CA SER A 2 -23.11 -16.86 -3.93
C SER A 2 -21.86 -16.65 -3.10
N VAL A 3 -20.74 -17.23 -3.53
CA VAL A 3 -19.40 -17.01 -2.94
C VAL A 3 -19.05 -15.51 -2.92
N ALA A 4 -19.49 -14.76 -3.94
CA ALA A 4 -19.31 -13.32 -4.02
C ALA A 4 -20.06 -12.56 -2.91
N THR A 5 -21.27 -13.01 -2.53
CA THR A 5 -22.04 -12.41 -1.43
C THR A 5 -21.36 -12.64 -0.08
N VAL A 6 -20.83 -13.84 0.16
CA VAL A 6 -20.10 -14.19 1.39
C VAL A 6 -18.82 -13.36 1.50
N SER A 7 -18.05 -13.24 0.40
CA SER A 7 -16.86 -12.40 0.35
C SER A 7 -17.15 -10.92 0.67
N ARG A 8 -18.25 -10.37 0.14
CA ARG A 8 -18.67 -8.98 0.42
C ARG A 8 -19.06 -8.73 1.88
N VAL A 9 -19.72 -9.71 2.51
CA VAL A 9 -20.08 -9.62 3.94
C VAL A 9 -18.82 -9.68 4.82
N LEU A 10 -17.91 -10.60 4.51
CA LEU A 10 -16.65 -10.74 5.26
C LEU A 10 -15.73 -9.52 5.11
N ASN A 11 -15.73 -8.87 3.94
CA ASN A 11 -14.96 -7.64 3.68
C ASN A 11 -15.69 -6.35 4.06
N ASN A 12 -16.77 -6.44 4.84
CA ASN A 12 -17.54 -5.31 5.36
C ASN A 12 -18.04 -4.31 4.29
N SER A 13 -18.40 -4.79 3.10
CA SER A 13 -18.91 -3.94 2.01
C SER A 13 -20.30 -3.37 2.32
N ALA A 14 -20.51 -2.07 2.04
CA ALA A 14 -21.76 -1.35 2.26
C ALA A 14 -22.92 -1.77 1.33
N LEU A 15 -22.66 -2.67 0.37
CA LEU A 15 -23.61 -3.12 -0.66
C LEU A 15 -24.49 -4.31 -0.23
N VAL A 16 -24.49 -4.68 1.05
CA VAL A 16 -25.20 -5.86 1.55
C VAL A 16 -26.23 -5.44 2.60
N SER A 17 -27.48 -5.92 2.44
CA SER A 17 -28.54 -5.62 3.40
C SER A 17 -28.23 -6.22 4.78
N PRO A 18 -28.72 -5.60 5.88
CA PRO A 18 -28.51 -6.10 7.24
C PRO A 18 -28.95 -7.56 7.41
N ASP A 19 -30.13 -7.90 6.89
CA ASP A 19 -30.68 -9.27 6.95
C ASP A 19 -29.76 -10.30 6.29
N THR A 20 -29.15 -9.94 5.16
CA THR A 20 -28.23 -10.84 4.43
C THR A 20 -26.91 -11.00 5.18
N ARG A 21 -26.43 -9.92 5.82
CA ARG A 21 -25.21 -9.94 6.64
C ARG A 21 -25.39 -10.87 7.85
N ASP A 22 -26.51 -10.75 8.55
CA ASP A 22 -26.79 -11.56 9.74
C ASP A 22 -26.91 -13.05 9.40
N ALA A 23 -27.56 -13.39 8.28
CA ALA A 23 -27.65 -14.77 7.80
C ALA A 23 -26.27 -15.37 7.47
N VAL A 24 -25.38 -14.60 6.85
CA VAL A 24 -24.00 -15.06 6.56
C VAL A 24 -23.20 -15.22 7.86
N MET A 25 -23.28 -14.26 8.78
CA MET A 25 -22.54 -14.32 10.05
C MET A 25 -22.97 -15.52 10.90
N GLN A 26 -24.28 -15.81 10.98
CA GLN A 26 -24.77 -17.02 11.64
C GLN A 26 -24.22 -18.30 11.00
N ALA A 27 -24.21 -18.40 9.66
CA ALA A 27 -23.65 -19.55 8.96
C ALA A 27 -22.13 -19.70 9.19
N VAL A 28 -21.39 -18.59 9.20
CA VAL A 28 -19.94 -18.57 9.48
C VAL A 28 -19.64 -19.07 10.89
N THR A 29 -20.42 -18.63 11.89
CA THR A 29 -20.27 -19.09 13.28
C THR A 29 -20.66 -20.56 13.44
N LEU A 30 -21.77 -20.99 12.82
CA LEU A 30 -22.24 -22.38 12.89
C LEU A 30 -21.25 -23.37 12.26
N LEU A 31 -20.60 -22.97 11.16
CA LEU A 31 -19.66 -23.80 10.41
C LEU A 31 -18.21 -23.69 10.92
N GLY A 32 -17.95 -22.82 11.91
CA GLY A 32 -16.59 -22.54 12.38
C GLY A 32 -15.66 -22.00 11.29
N TYR A 33 -16.23 -21.36 10.25
CA TYR A 33 -15.46 -20.87 9.12
C TYR A 33 -14.57 -19.71 9.56
N ARG A 34 -13.26 -19.90 9.43
CA ARG A 34 -12.27 -18.85 9.66
C ARG A 34 -11.81 -18.30 8.31
N PRO A 35 -11.95 -16.99 8.04
CA PRO A 35 -11.40 -16.41 6.83
C PRO A 35 -9.89 -16.67 6.77
N ASN A 36 -9.45 -17.27 5.66
CA ASN A 36 -8.04 -17.57 5.44
C ASN A 36 -7.31 -16.26 5.12
N ALA A 37 -6.42 -15.83 6.01
CA ALA A 37 -5.61 -14.62 5.86
C ALA A 37 -4.83 -14.60 4.54
N ASN A 38 -4.36 -15.76 4.04
CA ASN A 38 -3.65 -15.85 2.76
C ASN A 38 -4.59 -15.60 1.57
N ALA A 39 -5.85 -16.05 1.65
CA ALA A 39 -6.84 -15.81 0.61
C ALA A 39 -7.35 -14.37 0.65
N GLN A 40 -7.44 -13.76 1.84
CA GLN A 40 -7.73 -12.33 1.99
C GLN A 40 -6.60 -11.49 1.39
N ALA A 41 -5.34 -11.74 1.73
CA ALA A 41 -4.19 -11.01 1.18
C ALA A 41 -4.10 -11.10 -0.36
N LEU A 42 -4.43 -12.28 -0.93
CA LEU A 42 -4.48 -12.46 -2.37
C LEU A 42 -5.64 -11.69 -3.02
N ALA A 43 -6.78 -11.59 -2.33
CA ALA A 43 -7.97 -10.89 -2.80
C ALA A 43 -7.95 -9.38 -2.55
N THR A 44 -7.26 -8.91 -1.51
CA THR A 44 -7.18 -7.49 -1.17
C THR A 44 -6.14 -6.77 -2.01
N GLN A 45 -5.19 -7.44 -2.66
CA GLN A 45 -4.23 -6.87 -3.63
C GLN A 45 -3.43 -5.63 -3.16
N VAL A 46 -3.56 -5.27 -1.89
CA VAL A 46 -3.03 -4.07 -1.26
C VAL A 46 -1.93 -4.56 -0.35
N SER A 47 -0.68 -4.31 -0.73
CA SER A 47 0.46 -4.43 0.18
C SER A 47 0.21 -3.48 1.36
N ASP A 48 0.77 -3.72 2.55
CA ASP A 48 0.69 -2.76 3.66
C ASP A 48 1.93 -1.86 3.69
N THR A 49 2.51 -1.55 2.52
CA THR A 49 3.83 -0.90 2.41
C THR A 49 3.78 0.41 1.64
N ILE A 50 4.48 1.41 2.16
CA ILE A 50 4.71 2.72 1.53
C ILE A 50 6.19 2.81 1.19
N GLY A 51 6.51 3.10 -0.07
CA GLY A 51 7.88 3.33 -0.49
C GLY A 51 8.25 4.81 -0.39
N VAL A 52 9.45 5.10 0.11
CA VAL A 52 9.99 6.44 0.22
C VAL A 52 11.38 6.47 -0.40
N VAL A 53 11.56 7.32 -1.41
CA VAL A 53 12.86 7.54 -2.06
C VAL A 53 13.39 8.90 -1.63
N VAL A 54 14.54 8.88 -0.94
CA VAL A 54 15.24 10.08 -0.46
C VAL A 54 16.62 10.18 -1.09
N MET A 55 17.20 11.39 -1.09
CA MET A 55 18.55 11.58 -1.63
C MET A 55 19.59 10.94 -0.71
N ASP A 56 19.60 11.31 0.57
CA ASP A 56 20.46 10.71 1.59
C ASP A 56 19.74 10.70 2.93
N VAL A 57 19.48 9.51 3.48
CA VAL A 57 18.82 9.35 4.79
C VAL A 57 19.65 9.94 5.94
N SER A 58 20.95 10.14 5.74
CA SER A 58 21.86 10.71 6.72
C SER A 58 21.69 12.21 6.89
N ASP A 59 21.08 12.90 5.92
CA ASP A 59 20.76 14.31 6.03
C ASP A 59 19.61 14.51 7.03
N ALA A 60 19.77 15.46 7.95
CA ALA A 60 18.79 15.76 8.98
C ALA A 60 17.41 16.11 8.39
N PHE A 61 17.36 16.73 7.21
CA PHE A 61 16.10 17.00 6.53
C PHE A 61 15.36 15.71 6.15
N PHE A 62 16.05 14.75 5.54
CA PHE A 62 15.45 13.48 5.12
C PHE A 62 15.16 12.56 6.30
N GLY A 63 16.01 12.57 7.33
CA GLY A 63 15.74 11.87 8.59
C GLY A 63 14.44 12.35 9.25
N ALA A 64 14.19 13.66 9.27
CA ALA A 64 12.95 14.23 9.79
C ALA A 64 11.73 13.86 8.92
N LEU A 65 11.88 13.89 7.59
CA LEU A 65 10.83 13.49 6.64
C LEU A 65 10.44 12.02 6.83
N VAL A 66 11.43 11.12 6.81
CA VAL A 66 11.21 9.67 7.00
C VAL A 66 10.53 9.41 8.32
N LYS A 67 10.98 10.06 9.40
CA LYS A 67 10.34 9.94 10.73
C LYS A 67 8.87 10.37 10.71
N ALA A 68 8.54 11.47 10.04
CA ALA A 68 7.17 11.94 9.93
C ALA A 68 6.30 10.96 9.13
N VAL A 69 6.82 10.42 8.03
CA VAL A 69 6.11 9.41 7.22
C VAL A 69 5.91 8.12 8.02
N ASP A 70 6.94 7.64 8.73
CA ASP A 70 6.87 6.43 9.55
C ASP A 70 5.83 6.55 10.67
N LEU A 71 5.78 7.69 11.36
CA LEU A 71 4.75 7.95 12.38
C LEU A 71 3.33 7.82 11.84
N VAL A 72 3.06 8.39 10.67
CA VAL A 72 1.74 8.29 10.03
C VAL A 72 1.48 6.87 9.52
N ALA A 73 2.48 6.21 8.93
CA ALA A 73 2.36 4.83 8.46
C ALA A 73 1.99 3.88 9.61
N GLN A 74 2.65 4.02 10.77
CA GLN A 74 2.36 3.22 11.97
C GLN A 74 0.93 3.41 12.48
N GLN A 75 0.39 4.64 12.44
CA GLN A 75 -1.01 4.91 12.81
C GLN A 75 -2.00 4.15 11.92
N HIS A 76 -1.61 3.85 10.69
CA HIS A 76 -2.39 3.10 9.72
C HIS A 76 -1.97 1.63 9.59
N GLN A 77 -1.13 1.11 10.49
CA GLN A 77 -0.59 -0.26 10.46
C GLN A 77 0.15 -0.61 9.15
N LYS A 78 0.82 0.38 8.56
CA LYS A 78 1.62 0.24 7.35
C LYS A 78 3.11 0.27 7.67
N TYR A 79 3.89 -0.36 6.80
CA TYR A 79 5.35 -0.39 6.83
C TYR A 79 5.95 0.59 5.84
N VAL A 80 7.09 1.19 6.18
CA VAL A 80 7.83 2.10 5.29
C VAL A 80 9.08 1.40 4.76
N LEU A 81 9.27 1.46 3.44
CA LEU A 81 10.46 0.97 2.74
C LEU A 81 11.21 2.16 2.18
N ILE A 82 12.49 2.29 2.54
CA ILE A 82 13.30 3.47 2.21
C ILE A 82 14.35 3.10 1.16
N GLY A 83 14.42 3.88 0.08
CA GLY A 83 15.46 3.80 -0.94
C GLY A 83 16.26 5.10 -0.99
N ASN A 84 17.60 4.99 -0.98
CA ASN A 84 18.49 6.14 -1.12
C ASN A 84 18.95 6.28 -2.58
N SER A 85 18.89 7.50 -3.13
CA SER A 85 19.32 7.78 -4.51
C SER A 85 20.70 8.43 -4.62
N TYR A 86 21.27 8.99 -3.54
CA TYR A 86 22.57 9.69 -3.50
C TYR A 86 22.77 10.71 -4.64
N HIS A 87 21.70 11.41 -5.05
CA HIS A 87 21.69 12.36 -6.17
C HIS A 87 21.97 11.77 -7.56
N GLU A 88 21.96 10.45 -7.72
CA GLU A 88 22.18 9.79 -8.99
C GLU A 88 20.85 9.32 -9.60
N ALA A 89 20.54 9.82 -10.81
CA ALA A 89 19.28 9.52 -11.49
C ALA A 89 19.06 8.02 -11.73
N GLU A 90 20.12 7.25 -12.02
CA GLU A 90 20.00 5.79 -12.19
C GLU A 90 19.71 5.08 -10.87
N LYS A 91 20.30 5.52 -9.75
CA LYS A 91 20.01 4.95 -8.42
C LYS A 91 18.59 5.29 -7.98
N GLU A 92 18.13 6.50 -8.27
CA GLU A 92 16.73 6.89 -8.04
C GLU A 92 15.77 5.99 -8.82
N ARG A 93 16.01 5.84 -10.13
CA ARG A 93 15.20 4.99 -11.01
C ARG A 93 15.18 3.55 -10.51
N HIS A 94 16.34 3.01 -10.13
CA HIS A 94 16.45 1.67 -9.59
C HIS A 94 15.70 1.51 -8.26
N ALA A 95 15.81 2.47 -7.35
CA ALA A 95 15.09 2.45 -6.07
C ALA A 95 13.57 2.47 -6.30
N ILE A 96 13.09 3.32 -7.20
CA ILE A 96 11.66 3.36 -7.57
C ILE A 96 11.21 2.02 -8.15
N GLU A 97 11.98 1.45 -9.10
CA GLU A 97 11.66 0.13 -9.68
C GLU A 97 11.59 -0.99 -8.64
N VAL A 98 12.51 -1.00 -7.66
CA VAL A 98 12.50 -1.98 -6.57
C VAL A 98 11.24 -1.84 -5.73
N LEU A 99 10.86 -0.61 -5.37
CA LEU A 99 9.67 -0.35 -4.56
C LEU A 99 8.36 -0.68 -5.30
N ILE A 100 8.30 -0.43 -6.62
CA ILE A 100 7.19 -0.87 -7.48
C ILE A 100 7.11 -2.40 -7.51
N ARG A 101 8.24 -3.09 -7.68
CA ARG A 101 8.29 -4.56 -7.67
C ARG A 101 7.87 -5.17 -6.33
N GLN A 102 8.15 -4.46 -5.23
CA GLN A 102 7.67 -4.81 -3.89
C GLN A 102 6.18 -4.50 -3.65
N ARG A 103 5.49 -3.97 -4.68
CA ARG A 103 4.06 -3.64 -4.67
C ARG A 103 3.67 -2.63 -3.60
N CYS A 104 4.52 -1.63 -3.34
CA CYS A 104 4.16 -0.53 -2.44
C CYS A 104 2.87 0.15 -2.93
N ASN A 105 1.95 0.54 -2.03
CA ASN A 105 0.70 1.20 -2.44
C ASN A 105 0.88 2.66 -2.83
N ALA A 106 1.96 3.27 -2.38
CA ALA A 106 2.27 4.66 -2.62
C ALA A 106 3.77 4.83 -2.61
N LEU A 107 4.24 5.76 -3.43
CA LEU A 107 5.63 6.16 -3.50
C LEU A 107 5.76 7.65 -3.20
N ILE A 108 6.58 7.99 -2.23
CA ILE A 108 6.98 9.37 -1.94
C ILE A 108 8.41 9.50 -2.46
N VAL A 109 8.63 10.32 -3.48
CA VAL A 109 9.92 10.46 -4.16
C VAL A 109 10.38 11.90 -4.04
N HIS A 110 11.39 12.16 -3.22
CA HIS A 110 11.98 13.48 -3.17
C HIS A 110 13.10 13.60 -4.22
N SER A 111 12.76 14.10 -5.41
CA SER A 111 13.72 14.31 -6.50
C SER A 111 13.73 15.76 -6.98
N LYS A 112 14.92 16.27 -7.30
CA LYS A 112 15.06 17.55 -8.01
C LYS A 112 14.80 17.41 -9.51
N ALA A 113 14.95 16.20 -10.06
CA ALA A 113 14.89 15.92 -11.50
C ALA A 113 13.56 15.27 -11.93
N LEU A 114 12.90 14.55 -11.02
CA LEU A 114 11.60 13.92 -11.26
C LEU A 114 10.49 14.85 -10.78
N ASN A 115 9.55 15.20 -11.65
CA ASN A 115 8.31 15.86 -11.28
C ASN A 115 7.14 14.88 -11.47
N ARG A 116 5.99 15.19 -10.87
CA ARG A 116 4.80 14.33 -10.88
C ARG A 116 4.39 13.87 -12.29
N SER A 117 4.39 14.77 -13.27
CA SER A 117 4.01 14.47 -14.66
C SER A 117 5.05 13.62 -15.40
N ARG A 118 6.35 13.70 -15.04
CA ARG A 118 7.37 12.76 -15.53
C ARG A 118 7.25 11.40 -14.84
N ALA A 119 6.94 11.36 -13.55
CA ALA A 119 6.75 10.11 -12.80
C ALA A 119 5.57 9.30 -13.36
N GLU A 120 4.42 9.96 -13.58
CA GLU A 120 3.23 9.34 -14.16
C GLU A 120 3.48 8.78 -15.57
N ARG A 121 4.31 9.45 -16.38
CA ARG A 121 4.70 8.96 -17.72
C ARG A 121 5.63 7.74 -17.69
N LEU A 122 6.49 7.63 -16.69
CA LEU A 122 7.51 6.59 -16.60
C LEU A 122 6.99 5.32 -15.92
N TYR A 123 6.16 5.48 -14.89
CA TYR A 123 5.73 4.38 -14.02
C TYR A 123 4.23 4.11 -14.07
N GLY A 124 3.46 4.93 -14.80
CA GLY A 124 2.00 4.88 -14.78
C GLY A 124 1.42 5.55 -13.53
N SER A 125 0.13 5.34 -13.30
CA SER A 125 -0.63 5.96 -12.21
C SER A 125 -0.83 5.06 -10.99
N ASP A 126 -0.31 3.82 -11.02
CA ASP A 126 -0.44 2.85 -9.93
C ASP A 126 0.92 2.13 -9.67
N PRO A 127 1.55 2.32 -8.50
CA PRO A 127 1.08 3.12 -7.36
C PRO A 127 1.20 4.64 -7.59
N PRO A 128 0.38 5.46 -6.92
CA PRO A 128 0.51 6.92 -6.95
C PRO A 128 1.90 7.36 -6.47
N VAL A 129 2.56 8.18 -7.30
CA VAL A 129 3.86 8.79 -7.01
C VAL A 129 3.70 10.26 -6.63
N TRP A 130 4.21 10.62 -5.46
CA TRP A 130 4.24 11.99 -4.94
C TRP A 130 5.67 12.52 -5.05
N CYS A 131 5.87 13.62 -5.77
CA CYS A 131 7.16 14.29 -5.96
C CYS A 131 7.19 15.65 -5.27
#